data_AF-A0A7X7N0L5-F1
#
_entry.id   AF-A0A7X7N0L5-F1
#
_cell.length_a   1.000
_cell.length_b   1.000
_cell.length_c   1.000
_cell.angle_alpha   90.00
_cell.angle_beta   90.00
_cell.angle_gamma   90.00
#
_symmetry.space_group_name_H-M   'P 1'
#
loop_
_entity.id
_entity.type
_entity.pdbx_description
1 polymer ?
#
loop_
_entity_poly.entity_id
_entity_poly.type
_entity_poly.pdbx_seq_one_letter_code
_entity_poly.pdbx_strand_id
1 'polypeptide(L)'
;MKLKKVVPCIYLKNKTAIKGFKDDTVLYENPVDLALNLYHMGAEELVVFDLSNTDQEHDEALGVLRQINRNIDIPVTGAGNIKRVEDVKKIIYAGCQRAALNMAKQENMELLEEVSKRFGKEKISACADAEDQIIANFSQLETYCSCVVLINDILCDGYKTLPLLQVQNEYSEIVPAPMEGAFKWNDFKLNSDGHVPVIVQDYKTSKVLMMAYMNQEAYEKTLETGKMTYYSRSRNTLWLKGETSGHFQYVKELTADCDMDTILAKVA
;
A
#
# COMPACT_ATOMS: atom_id res chain seq x y z
N MET A 1 14.26 -2.85 -20.62
CA MET A 1 13.20 -2.67 -19.61
C MET A 1 13.09 -3.97 -18.83
N LYS A 2 13.32 -3.95 -17.50
CA LYS A 2 13.10 -5.16 -16.68
C LYS A 2 11.58 -5.38 -16.62
N LEU A 3 11.12 -6.54 -17.09
CA LEU A 3 9.70 -6.94 -17.03
C LEU A 3 9.30 -7.49 -15.67
N LYS A 4 10.26 -7.65 -14.75
CA LYS A 4 10.05 -8.07 -13.37
C LYS A 4 10.15 -6.86 -12.45
N LYS A 5 9.07 -6.57 -11.73
CA LYS A 5 8.97 -5.53 -10.70
C LYS A 5 8.70 -6.17 -9.34
N VAL A 6 9.38 -5.74 -8.29
CA VAL A 6 9.09 -6.17 -6.93
C VAL A 6 7.98 -5.29 -6.37
N VAL A 7 6.97 -5.90 -5.75
CA VAL A 7 5.80 -5.20 -5.23
C VAL A 7 5.48 -5.68 -3.80
N PRO A 8 5.16 -4.78 -2.87
CA PRO A 8 4.67 -5.18 -1.56
C PRO A 8 3.28 -5.82 -1.68
N CYS A 9 2.92 -6.61 -0.68
CA CYS A 9 1.58 -7.16 -0.56
C CYS A 9 0.95 -6.92 0.82
N ILE A 10 -0.36 -7.14 0.89
CA ILE A 10 -1.14 -7.17 2.13
C ILE A 10 -1.95 -8.46 2.15
N TYR A 11 -1.91 -9.18 3.27
CA TYR A 11 -2.74 -10.35 3.51
C TYR A 11 -3.92 -9.95 4.40
N LEU A 12 -5.12 -9.93 3.82
CA LEU A 12 -6.33 -9.46 4.47
C LEU A 12 -7.11 -10.64 5.04
N LYS A 13 -7.34 -10.63 6.36
CA LYS A 13 -8.16 -11.64 7.05
C LYS A 13 -8.92 -10.98 8.19
N ASN A 14 -10.23 -11.25 8.33
CA ASN A 14 -11.05 -10.69 9.41
C ASN A 14 -10.95 -9.15 9.57
N LYS A 15 -10.84 -8.42 8.44
CA LYS A 15 -10.62 -6.95 8.37
C LYS A 15 -9.27 -6.46 8.91
N THR A 16 -8.35 -7.34 9.27
CA THR A 16 -6.98 -6.99 9.69
C THR A 16 -5.94 -7.43 8.66
N ALA A 17 -4.74 -6.86 8.73
CA ALA A 17 -3.62 -7.29 7.91
C ALA A 17 -2.76 -8.27 8.70
N ILE A 18 -2.57 -9.47 8.17
CA ILE A 18 -1.80 -10.54 8.80
C ILE A 18 -0.45 -10.76 8.10
N LYS A 19 0.41 -11.57 8.71
CA LYS A 19 1.78 -11.76 8.27
C LYS A 19 1.92 -12.58 6.98
N GLY A 20 1.03 -13.52 6.71
CA GLY A 20 1.09 -14.29 5.45
C GLY A 20 0.05 -15.38 5.32
N PHE A 21 0.09 -16.12 4.22
CA PHE A 21 -0.85 -17.22 3.93
C PHE A 21 -0.92 -18.31 5.01
N LYS A 22 0.15 -18.51 5.78
CA LYS A 22 0.28 -19.55 6.82
C LYS A 22 0.54 -18.97 8.21
N ASP A 23 0.49 -17.65 8.35
CA ASP A 23 0.81 -16.94 9.59
C ASP A 23 -0.24 -15.83 9.82
N ASP A 24 -1.23 -16.16 10.65
CA ASP A 24 -2.34 -15.28 11.01
C ASP A 24 -1.96 -14.20 12.04
N THR A 25 -0.67 -14.04 12.36
CA THR A 25 -0.22 -12.96 13.24
C THR A 25 -0.64 -11.62 12.66
N VAL A 26 -1.45 -10.87 13.40
CA VAL A 26 -1.88 -9.52 13.02
C VAL A 26 -0.69 -8.57 13.04
N LEU A 27 -0.42 -7.96 11.89
CA LEU A 27 0.58 -6.90 11.74
C LEU A 27 -0.05 -5.53 11.92
N TYR A 28 -1.24 -5.33 11.35
CA TYR A 28 -2.00 -4.09 11.46
C TYR A 28 -3.48 -4.39 11.68
N GLU A 29 -4.04 -3.79 12.73
CA GLU A 29 -5.49 -3.82 12.97
C GLU A 29 -6.27 -3.15 11.84
N ASN A 30 -5.70 -2.10 11.23
CA ASN A 30 -6.27 -1.41 10.08
C ASN A 30 -5.39 -1.58 8.82
N PRO A 31 -5.81 -2.40 7.84
CA PRO A 31 -5.08 -2.62 6.59
C PRO A 31 -4.91 -1.36 5.74
N VAL A 32 -5.79 -0.37 5.89
CA VAL A 32 -5.68 0.92 5.18
C VAL A 32 -4.43 1.67 5.64
N ASP A 33 -4.10 1.59 6.94
CA ASP A 33 -2.92 2.24 7.49
C ASP A 33 -1.65 1.59 6.95
N LEU A 34 -1.64 0.26 6.80
CA LEU A 34 -0.53 -0.46 6.15
C LEU A 34 -0.40 -0.08 4.68
N ALA A 35 -1.51 -0.04 3.93
CA ALA A 35 -1.48 0.35 2.52
C ALA A 35 -0.98 1.79 2.31
N LEU A 36 -1.41 2.71 3.18
CA LEU A 36 -0.89 4.07 3.22
C LEU A 36 0.61 4.06 3.51
N ASN A 37 1.06 3.41 4.59
CA ASN A 37 2.48 3.31 4.90
C ASN A 37 3.30 2.83 3.68
N LEU A 38 2.90 1.72 3.06
CA LEU A 38 3.56 1.19 1.86
C LEU A 38 3.59 2.20 0.71
N TYR A 39 2.46 2.85 0.42
CA TYR A 39 2.38 3.91 -0.59
C TYR A 39 3.32 5.08 -0.28
N HIS A 40 3.37 5.53 0.97
CA HIS A 40 4.23 6.62 1.42
C HIS A 40 5.72 6.23 1.39
N MET A 41 6.05 4.95 1.52
CA MET A 41 7.41 4.42 1.41
C MET A 41 7.86 4.22 -0.04
N GLY A 42 7.09 4.72 -1.01
CA GLY A 42 7.44 4.69 -2.42
C GLY A 42 7.00 3.42 -3.16
N ALA A 43 6.09 2.63 -2.58
CA ALA A 43 5.47 1.55 -3.34
C ALA A 43 4.80 2.13 -4.58
N GLU A 44 5.20 1.66 -5.76
CA GLU A 44 4.60 2.09 -7.03
C GLU A 44 3.35 1.28 -7.40
N GLU A 45 3.09 0.18 -6.69
CA GLU A 45 2.02 -0.78 -6.95
C GLU A 45 1.86 -1.71 -5.74
N LEU A 46 0.65 -2.21 -5.50
CA LEU A 46 0.32 -3.05 -4.34
C LEU A 46 -0.46 -4.29 -4.76
N VAL A 47 -0.24 -5.41 -4.08
CA VAL A 47 -1.08 -6.61 -4.19
C VAL A 47 -1.80 -6.87 -2.87
N VAL A 48 -3.12 -7.05 -2.88
CA VAL A 48 -3.91 -7.36 -1.68
C VAL A 48 -4.55 -8.73 -1.85
N PHE A 49 -4.20 -9.66 -0.97
CA PHE A 49 -4.75 -11.02 -0.93
C PHE A 49 -5.89 -11.10 0.06
N ASP A 50 -7.10 -11.39 -0.41
CA ASP A 50 -8.24 -11.76 0.42
C ASP A 50 -8.14 -13.24 0.85
N LEU A 51 -7.99 -13.45 2.16
CA LEU A 51 -7.90 -14.76 2.81
C LEU A 51 -9.18 -15.14 3.59
N SER A 52 -10.30 -14.52 3.21
CA SER A 52 -11.63 -14.84 3.72
C SER A 52 -12.06 -16.27 3.39
N ASN A 53 -12.83 -16.87 4.30
CA ASN A 53 -13.34 -18.24 4.17
C ASN A 53 -14.84 -18.27 3.82
N THR A 54 -15.56 -17.18 4.07
CA THR A 54 -17.01 -17.07 3.82
C THR A 54 -17.33 -15.93 2.85
N ASP A 55 -18.51 -15.98 2.22
CA ASP A 55 -18.98 -14.91 1.34
C ASP A 55 -19.21 -13.59 2.11
N GLN A 56 -19.58 -13.68 3.40
CA GLN A 56 -19.71 -12.50 4.27
C GLN A 56 -18.34 -11.85 4.52
N GLU A 57 -17.33 -12.65 4.91
CA GLU A 57 -15.96 -12.15 5.09
C GLU A 57 -15.41 -11.56 3.79
N HIS A 58 -15.70 -12.17 2.64
CA HIS A 58 -15.32 -11.65 1.32
C HIS A 58 -15.90 -10.25 1.07
N ASP A 59 -17.20 -10.04 1.36
CA ASP A 59 -17.84 -8.75 1.20
C ASP A 59 -17.26 -7.68 2.16
N GLU A 60 -16.88 -8.08 3.38
CA GLU A 60 -16.13 -7.22 4.30
C GLU A 60 -14.74 -6.87 3.77
N ALA A 61 -14.02 -7.85 3.21
CA ALA A 61 -12.70 -7.66 2.61
C ALA A 61 -12.76 -6.70 1.41
N LEU A 62 -13.78 -6.81 0.55
CA LEU A 62 -14.06 -5.86 -0.53
C LEU A 62 -14.38 -4.45 0.00
N GLY A 63 -14.96 -4.34 1.20
CA GLY A 63 -15.13 -3.07 1.91
C GLY A 63 -13.79 -2.41 2.25
N VAL A 64 -12.85 -3.18 2.79
CA VAL A 64 -11.47 -2.72 3.09
C VAL A 64 -10.72 -2.37 1.81
N LEU A 65 -10.83 -3.21 0.77
CA LEU A 65 -10.19 -2.98 -0.53
C LEU A 65 -10.64 -1.67 -1.17
N ARG A 66 -11.94 -1.32 -1.05
CA ARG A 66 -12.47 -0.01 -1.45
C ARG A 66 -11.84 1.15 -0.67
N GLN A 67 -11.61 0.98 0.63
CA GLN A 67 -10.97 2.01 1.44
C GLN A 67 -9.50 2.18 1.05
N ILE A 68 -8.77 1.09 0.83
CA ILE A 68 -7.38 1.13 0.33
C ILE A 68 -7.31 1.93 -0.97
N ASN A 69 -8.07 1.54 -1.99
CA ASN A 69 -8.04 2.20 -3.31
C ASN A 69 -8.48 3.68 -3.28
N ARG A 70 -9.23 4.12 -2.25
CA ARG A 70 -9.62 5.53 -2.09
C ARG A 70 -8.53 6.39 -1.46
N ASN A 71 -7.64 5.78 -0.69
CA ASN A 71 -6.64 6.50 0.12
C ASN A 71 -5.24 6.50 -0.50
N ILE A 72 -4.97 5.63 -1.48
CA ILE A 72 -3.68 5.58 -2.19
C ILE A 72 -3.86 5.83 -3.69
N ASP A 73 -2.89 6.53 -4.28
CA ASP A 73 -2.89 6.88 -5.71
C ASP A 73 -1.92 5.99 -6.51
N ILE A 74 -1.87 4.70 -6.18
CA ILE A 74 -1.08 3.69 -6.89
C ILE A 74 -1.95 2.49 -7.29
N PRO A 75 -1.61 1.75 -8.35
CA PRO A 75 -2.40 0.60 -8.75
C PRO A 75 -2.43 -0.51 -7.70
N VAL A 76 -3.63 -1.08 -7.48
CA VAL A 76 -3.84 -2.22 -6.58
C VAL A 76 -4.31 -3.44 -7.37
N THR A 77 -3.66 -4.57 -7.16
CA THR A 77 -4.13 -5.90 -7.57
C THR A 77 -4.93 -6.53 -6.44
N GLY A 78 -6.20 -6.85 -6.65
CA GLY A 78 -6.96 -7.69 -5.73
C GLY A 78 -6.80 -9.16 -6.10
N ALA A 79 -6.42 -9.99 -5.14
CA ALA A 79 -6.19 -11.43 -5.31
C ALA A 79 -6.91 -12.21 -4.21
N GLY A 80 -7.11 -13.52 -4.42
CA GLY A 80 -7.73 -14.38 -3.41
C GLY A 80 -9.26 -14.40 -3.48
N ASN A 81 -9.82 -15.50 -2.98
CA ASN A 81 -11.27 -15.77 -2.88
C ASN A 81 -12.11 -15.55 -4.16
N ILE A 82 -11.53 -15.73 -5.35
CA ILE A 82 -12.26 -15.73 -6.62
C ILE A 82 -12.76 -17.15 -6.91
N LYS A 83 -14.08 -17.33 -7.00
CA LYS A 83 -14.75 -18.59 -7.32
C LYS A 83 -15.59 -18.48 -8.60
N ARG A 84 -16.00 -17.27 -8.97
CA ARG A 84 -16.89 -16.97 -10.10
C ARG A 84 -16.61 -15.59 -10.67
N VAL A 85 -17.15 -15.35 -11.86
CA VAL A 85 -17.03 -14.07 -12.59
C VAL A 85 -17.51 -12.87 -11.76
N GLU A 86 -18.52 -13.04 -10.90
CA GLU A 86 -19.01 -11.95 -10.05
C GLU A 86 -17.97 -11.50 -9.01
N ASP A 87 -17.10 -12.39 -8.53
CA ASP A 87 -16.06 -12.03 -7.56
C ASP A 87 -14.99 -11.14 -8.23
N VAL A 88 -14.62 -11.46 -9.48
CA VAL A 88 -13.74 -10.62 -10.32
C VAL A 88 -14.34 -9.23 -10.52
N LYS A 89 -15.64 -9.18 -10.86
CA LYS A 89 -16.36 -7.91 -11.01
C LYS A 89 -16.33 -7.09 -9.72
N LYS A 90 -16.62 -7.71 -8.58
CA LYS A 90 -16.59 -7.05 -7.26
C LYS A 90 -15.20 -6.48 -6.93
N ILE A 91 -14.12 -7.22 -7.20
CA ILE A 91 -12.74 -6.75 -7.01
C ILE A 91 -12.44 -5.52 -7.89
N ILE A 92 -12.77 -5.57 -9.18
CA ILE A 92 -12.55 -4.43 -10.09
C ILE A 92 -13.38 -3.22 -9.63
N TYR A 93 -14.63 -3.45 -9.20
CA TYR A 93 -15.53 -2.39 -8.74
C TYR A 93 -15.15 -1.86 -7.35
N ALA A 94 -14.29 -2.58 -6.62
CA ALA A 94 -13.66 -2.08 -5.42
C ALA A 94 -12.55 -1.04 -5.71
N GLY A 95 -12.20 -0.82 -6.97
CA GLY A 95 -11.21 0.16 -7.42
C GLY A 95 -9.88 -0.46 -7.87
N CYS A 96 -9.71 -1.77 -7.71
CA CYS A 96 -8.49 -2.45 -8.12
C CYS A 96 -8.24 -2.31 -9.63
N GLN A 97 -6.97 -2.10 -9.99
CA GLN A 97 -6.55 -2.06 -11.38
C GLN A 97 -6.74 -3.43 -12.04
N ARG A 98 -6.39 -4.51 -11.34
CA ARG A 98 -6.61 -5.88 -11.80
C ARG A 98 -7.17 -6.79 -10.70
N ALA A 99 -7.88 -7.82 -11.11
CA ALA A 99 -8.13 -9.01 -10.31
C ALA A 99 -7.13 -10.10 -10.69
N ALA A 100 -6.57 -10.81 -9.70
CA ALA A 100 -5.60 -11.88 -9.92
C ALA A 100 -6.20 -13.26 -9.66
N LEU A 101 -6.32 -14.06 -10.73
CA LEU A 101 -6.80 -15.44 -10.69
C LEU A 101 -5.71 -16.38 -10.17
N ASN A 102 -6.06 -17.35 -9.32
CA ASN A 102 -5.10 -18.29 -8.77
C ASN A 102 -4.87 -19.49 -9.72
N MET A 103 -3.67 -19.60 -10.29
CA MET A 103 -3.33 -20.67 -11.26
C MET A 103 -3.22 -22.07 -10.62
N ALA A 104 -3.11 -22.16 -9.29
CA ALA A 104 -3.19 -23.43 -8.59
C ALA A 104 -4.62 -24.00 -8.52
N LYS A 105 -5.64 -23.22 -8.88
CA LYS A 105 -7.05 -23.64 -8.87
C LYS A 105 -7.60 -23.80 -10.29
N GLN A 106 -8.05 -25.01 -10.62
CA GLN A 106 -8.63 -25.31 -11.94
C GLN A 106 -9.81 -24.40 -12.29
N GLU A 107 -10.71 -24.14 -11.35
CA GLU A 107 -11.85 -23.23 -11.55
C GLU A 107 -11.40 -21.82 -11.99
N ASN A 108 -10.25 -21.33 -11.51
CA ASN A 108 -9.72 -20.02 -11.88
C ASN A 108 -9.07 -20.04 -13.28
N MET A 109 -8.47 -21.16 -13.66
CA MET A 109 -7.98 -21.36 -15.04
C MET A 109 -9.12 -21.33 -16.04
N GLU A 110 -10.24 -22.01 -15.73
CA GLU A 110 -11.43 -22.06 -16.58
C GLU A 110 -12.10 -20.68 -16.73
N LEU A 111 -12.02 -19.83 -15.69
CA LEU A 111 -12.55 -18.46 -15.73
C LEU A 111 -11.71 -17.49 -16.57
N LEU A 112 -10.43 -17.75 -16.79
CA LEU A 112 -9.46 -16.79 -17.30
C LEU A 112 -9.90 -16.12 -18.61
N GLU A 113 -10.26 -16.93 -19.60
CA GLU A 113 -10.70 -16.43 -20.91
C GLU A 113 -11.98 -15.60 -20.80
N GLU A 114 -12.97 -16.10 -20.06
CA GLU A 114 -14.27 -15.43 -19.92
C GLU A 114 -14.10 -14.05 -19.27
N VAL A 115 -13.39 -13.97 -18.15
CA VAL A 115 -13.24 -12.71 -17.42
C VAL A 115 -12.36 -11.72 -18.18
N SER A 116 -11.35 -12.21 -18.93
CA SER A 116 -10.53 -11.37 -19.78
C SER A 116 -11.31 -10.77 -20.94
N LYS A 117 -12.13 -11.58 -21.63
CA LYS A 117 -13.01 -11.10 -22.70
C LYS A 117 -14.07 -10.12 -22.17
N ARG A 118 -14.56 -10.33 -20.95
CA ARG A 118 -15.62 -9.52 -20.35
C ARG A 118 -15.13 -8.19 -19.78
N PHE A 119 -13.98 -8.17 -19.10
CA PHE A 119 -13.47 -7.00 -18.39
C PHE A 119 -12.25 -6.34 -19.04
N GLY A 120 -11.66 -6.98 -20.05
CA GLY A 120 -10.42 -6.54 -20.69
C GLY A 120 -9.18 -7.17 -20.05
N LYS A 121 -8.20 -7.58 -20.86
CA LYS A 121 -6.97 -8.23 -20.37
C LYS A 121 -6.16 -7.34 -19.42
N GLU A 122 -6.26 -6.03 -19.57
CA GLU A 122 -5.65 -5.01 -18.69
C GLU A 122 -6.24 -5.00 -17.28
N LYS A 123 -7.41 -5.62 -17.08
CA LYS A 123 -8.05 -5.79 -15.77
C LYS A 123 -7.78 -7.16 -15.16
N ILE A 124 -7.11 -8.06 -15.86
CA ILE A 124 -6.89 -9.43 -15.42
C ILE A 124 -5.40 -9.69 -15.25
N SER A 125 -5.07 -10.38 -14.16
CA SER A 125 -3.76 -10.91 -13.85
C SER A 125 -3.90 -12.33 -13.34
N ALA A 126 -2.79 -13.05 -13.24
CA ALA A 126 -2.74 -14.40 -12.70
C ALA A 126 -1.72 -14.49 -11.57
N CYS A 127 -2.04 -15.20 -10.50
CA CYS A 127 -1.13 -15.56 -9.43
C CYS A 127 -0.54 -16.94 -9.71
N ALA A 128 0.79 -17.03 -9.75
CA ALA A 128 1.53 -18.28 -9.84
C ALA A 128 2.47 -18.44 -8.63
N ASP A 129 2.54 -19.64 -8.10
CA ASP A 129 3.43 -20.00 -6.98
C ASP A 129 4.53 -21.02 -7.39
N ALA A 130 4.47 -21.51 -8.63
CA ALA A 130 5.47 -22.37 -9.25
C ALA A 130 5.67 -22.02 -10.74
N GLU A 131 6.88 -22.22 -11.26
CA GLU A 131 7.22 -21.94 -12.66
C GLU A 131 6.40 -22.81 -13.65
N ASP A 132 6.16 -24.08 -13.30
CA ASP A 132 5.40 -25.01 -14.14
C ASP A 132 3.98 -24.50 -14.45
N GLN A 133 3.36 -23.74 -13.55
CA GLN A 133 2.06 -23.12 -13.79
C GLN A 133 2.12 -22.06 -14.89
N ILE A 134 3.24 -21.35 -15.01
CA ILE A 134 3.46 -20.35 -16.05
C ILE A 134 3.75 -21.05 -17.36
N ILE A 135 4.65 -22.03 -17.36
CA ILE A 135 5.04 -22.78 -18.57
C ILE A 135 3.84 -23.47 -19.20
N ALA A 136 3.07 -24.22 -18.41
CA ALA A 136 1.95 -25.01 -18.91
C ALA A 136 0.83 -24.14 -19.49
N ASN A 137 0.74 -22.87 -19.06
CA ASN A 137 -0.36 -21.96 -19.42
C ASN A 137 0.10 -20.71 -20.18
N PHE A 138 1.36 -20.66 -20.64
CA PHE A 138 1.98 -19.43 -21.14
C PHE A 138 1.16 -18.72 -22.21
N SER A 139 0.68 -19.46 -23.22
CA SER A 139 -0.11 -18.89 -24.33
C SER A 139 -1.44 -18.28 -23.84
N GLN A 140 -2.11 -18.92 -22.88
CA GLN A 140 -3.33 -18.37 -22.29
C GLN A 140 -3.03 -17.12 -21.45
N LEU A 141 -1.98 -17.17 -20.64
CA LEU A 141 -1.54 -16.04 -19.80
C LEU A 141 -1.15 -14.82 -20.65
N GLU A 142 -0.38 -15.02 -21.72
CA GLU A 142 0.02 -13.95 -22.63
C GLU A 142 -1.18 -13.33 -23.37
N THR A 143 -2.19 -14.16 -23.69
CA THR A 143 -3.39 -13.69 -24.39
C THR A 143 -4.34 -12.95 -23.46
N TYR A 144 -4.55 -13.47 -22.25
CA TYR A 144 -5.68 -13.08 -21.39
C TYR A 144 -5.30 -12.30 -20.14
N CYS A 145 -4.02 -12.26 -19.75
CA CYS A 145 -3.54 -11.47 -18.62
C CYS A 145 -2.69 -10.28 -19.08
N SER A 146 -2.67 -9.24 -18.24
CA SER A 146 -1.73 -8.12 -18.39
C SER A 146 -0.41 -8.35 -17.67
N CYS A 147 -0.41 -9.16 -16.60
CA CYS A 147 0.78 -9.55 -15.86
C CYS A 147 0.55 -10.84 -15.06
N VAL A 148 1.65 -11.43 -14.58
CA VAL A 148 1.64 -12.54 -13.62
C VAL A 148 2.23 -12.06 -12.29
N VAL A 149 1.51 -12.31 -11.21
CA VAL A 149 1.94 -12.11 -9.82
C VAL A 149 2.62 -13.39 -9.32
N LEU A 150 3.89 -13.29 -8.96
CA LEU A 150 4.71 -14.38 -8.42
C LEU A 150 4.64 -14.34 -6.90
N ILE A 151 4.09 -15.38 -6.27
CA ILE A 151 3.87 -15.44 -4.82
C ILE A 151 5.15 -15.82 -4.05
N ASN A 152 6.04 -16.57 -4.68
CA ASN A 152 7.32 -17.00 -4.13
C ASN A 152 8.46 -16.44 -4.98
N ASP A 153 9.71 -16.55 -4.50
CA ASP A 153 10.91 -16.24 -5.29
C ASP A 153 11.09 -17.27 -6.42
N ILE A 154 10.27 -17.14 -7.45
CA ILE A 154 10.35 -17.94 -8.66
C ILE A 154 11.35 -17.22 -9.58
N LEU A 155 12.40 -17.94 -9.93
CA LEU A 155 13.33 -17.53 -10.98
C LEU A 155 12.64 -17.77 -12.31
N CYS A 156 12.37 -16.69 -13.04
CA CYS A 156 11.64 -16.72 -14.29
C CYS A 156 12.46 -16.00 -15.35
N ASP A 157 13.51 -16.65 -15.85
CA ASP A 157 14.39 -16.11 -16.89
C ASP A 157 13.92 -16.61 -18.27
N GLY A 158 12.94 -15.95 -18.87
CA GLY A 158 12.48 -16.34 -20.21
C GLY A 158 11.25 -15.62 -20.77
N TYR A 159 10.39 -15.07 -19.90
CA TYR A 159 9.08 -14.55 -20.30
C TYR A 159 9.14 -13.07 -20.69
N LYS A 160 9.86 -12.76 -21.78
CA LYS A 160 10.12 -11.36 -22.22
C LYS A 160 8.90 -10.58 -22.72
N THR A 161 7.74 -11.22 -22.87
CA THR A 161 6.51 -10.57 -23.34
C THR A 161 5.46 -10.44 -22.25
N LEU A 162 5.64 -11.13 -21.11
CA LEU A 162 4.69 -11.19 -20.02
C LEU A 162 5.25 -10.47 -18.79
N PRO A 163 4.69 -9.30 -18.41
CA PRO A 163 5.11 -8.60 -17.20
C PRO A 163 4.93 -9.45 -15.95
N LEU A 164 5.91 -9.40 -15.04
CA LEU A 164 5.97 -10.16 -13.81
C LEU A 164 6.01 -9.23 -12.59
N LEU A 165 5.16 -9.48 -11.62
CA LEU A 165 5.12 -8.79 -10.32
C LEU A 165 5.58 -9.77 -9.25
N GLN A 166 6.79 -9.58 -8.73
CA GLN A 166 7.33 -10.39 -7.63
C GLN A 166 6.80 -9.85 -6.31
N VAL A 167 6.00 -10.65 -5.59
CA VAL A 167 5.53 -10.26 -4.27
C VAL A 167 6.68 -10.33 -3.27
N GLN A 168 6.82 -9.27 -2.47
CA GLN A 168 7.71 -9.24 -1.31
C GLN A 168 6.88 -9.42 -0.02
N ASN A 169 7.21 -10.47 0.74
CA ASN A 169 6.49 -10.88 1.95
C ASN A 169 7.05 -10.28 3.24
N GLU A 170 8.26 -9.75 3.19
CA GLU A 170 8.97 -9.21 4.33
C GLU A 170 8.74 -7.70 4.45
N TYR A 171 7.89 -7.31 5.39
CA TYR A 171 7.76 -5.91 5.82
C TYR A 171 9.01 -5.43 6.60
N SER A 172 9.93 -6.34 6.96
CA SER A 172 11.17 -6.08 7.71
C SER A 172 12.19 -5.24 6.94
N GLU A 173 12.16 -5.28 5.61
CA GLU A 173 13.04 -4.44 4.76
C GLU A 173 12.36 -3.18 4.23
N ILE A 174 11.06 -3.05 4.48
CA ILE A 174 10.39 -1.75 4.39
C ILE A 174 10.60 -1.10 5.76
N VAL A 175 11.87 -0.88 6.10
CA VAL A 175 12.23 0.28 6.93
C VAL A 175 11.72 1.47 6.14
N PRO A 176 11.08 2.49 6.75
CA PRO A 176 10.87 3.73 6.03
C PRO A 176 12.20 4.05 5.39
N ALA A 177 12.26 4.15 4.05
CA ALA A 177 13.29 5.00 3.49
C ALA A 177 13.13 6.26 4.31
N PRO A 178 14.14 6.66 5.14
CA PRO A 178 14.00 7.85 5.93
C PRO A 178 13.46 8.86 4.95
N MET A 179 12.34 9.52 5.27
CA MET A 179 12.06 10.71 4.50
C MET A 179 13.37 11.47 4.57
N GLU A 180 14.04 11.62 3.43
CA GLU A 180 15.17 12.53 3.34
C GLU A 180 14.52 13.88 3.57
N GLY A 181 14.28 14.21 4.84
CA GLY A 181 14.03 15.55 5.25
C GLY A 181 15.21 16.29 4.67
N ALA A 182 14.93 17.28 3.82
CA ALA A 182 15.97 18.10 3.24
C ALA A 182 16.87 18.75 4.32
N PHE A 183 16.44 18.69 5.60
CA PHE A 183 17.03 19.34 6.75
C PHE A 183 17.15 18.40 7.96
N LYS A 184 18.29 18.49 8.65
CA LYS A 184 18.52 17.91 9.98
C LYS A 184 17.89 18.83 11.03
N TRP A 185 17.58 18.29 12.21
CA TRP A 185 17.01 19.10 13.31
C TRP A 185 17.85 20.36 13.63
N ASN A 186 19.18 20.23 13.59
CA ASN A 186 20.11 21.32 13.87
C ASN A 186 20.11 22.44 12.81
N ASP A 187 19.44 22.24 11.67
CA ASP A 187 19.31 23.27 10.63
C ASP A 187 18.19 24.27 10.97
N PHE A 188 17.26 23.91 11.87
CA PHE A 188 16.14 24.75 12.25
C PHE A 188 16.50 25.82 13.28
N LYS A 189 15.94 27.02 13.11
CA LYS A 189 15.96 28.08 14.12
C LYS A 189 14.78 27.88 15.06
N LEU A 190 15.10 27.50 16.29
CA LEU A 190 14.09 27.26 17.32
C LEU A 190 13.65 28.58 17.95
N ASN A 191 12.39 28.62 18.38
CA ASN A 191 11.90 29.71 19.21
C ASN A 191 12.49 29.65 20.63
N SER A 192 12.14 30.63 21.48
CA SER A 192 12.61 30.74 22.87
C SER A 192 12.35 29.50 23.72
N ASP A 193 11.38 28.68 23.32
CA ASP A 193 10.94 27.51 24.07
C ASP A 193 11.57 26.22 23.52
N GLY A 194 12.46 26.31 22.51
CA GLY A 194 13.10 25.15 21.89
C GLY A 194 12.24 24.40 20.87
N HIS A 195 11.23 25.07 20.29
CA HIS A 195 10.29 24.47 19.33
C HIS A 195 10.37 25.13 17.96
N VAL A 196 9.97 24.39 16.92
CA VAL A 196 9.74 24.90 15.57
C VAL A 196 8.24 24.87 15.25
N PRO A 197 7.63 25.97 14.79
CA PRO A 197 6.27 25.95 14.26
C PRO A 197 6.19 25.09 12.99
N VAL A 198 5.05 24.42 12.81
CA VAL A 198 4.75 23.60 11.65
C VAL A 198 3.39 23.98 11.09
N ILE A 199 3.37 24.44 9.84
CA ILE A 199 2.15 24.64 9.06
C ILE A 199 1.85 23.34 8.33
N VAL A 200 0.61 22.88 8.45
CA VAL A 200 0.17 21.60 7.88
C VAL A 200 -0.81 21.87 6.76
N GLN A 201 -0.52 21.36 5.58
CA GLN A 201 -1.36 21.51 4.39
C GLN A 201 -1.78 20.16 3.84
N ASP A 202 -2.99 20.12 3.28
CA ASP A 202 -3.42 19.02 2.43
C ASP A 202 -2.58 19.01 1.15
N TYR A 203 -1.91 17.89 0.86
CA TYR A 203 -0.96 17.81 -0.25
C TYR A 203 -1.60 17.96 -1.65
N LYS A 204 -2.90 17.67 -1.79
CA LYS A 204 -3.62 17.75 -3.07
C LYS A 204 -4.17 19.14 -3.34
N THR A 205 -4.74 19.77 -2.31
CA THR A 205 -5.50 21.02 -2.40
C THR A 205 -4.71 22.23 -1.94
N SER A 206 -3.56 22.02 -1.30
CA SER A 206 -2.75 23.07 -0.65
C SER A 206 -3.50 23.85 0.44
N LYS A 207 -4.65 23.34 0.90
CA LYS A 207 -5.43 23.97 1.97
C LYS A 207 -4.69 23.80 3.29
N VAL A 208 -4.53 24.90 4.04
CA VAL A 208 -4.02 24.85 5.42
C VAL A 208 -5.02 24.10 6.30
N LEU A 209 -4.55 23.03 6.92
CA LEU A 209 -5.32 22.17 7.82
C LEU A 209 -5.17 22.63 9.27
N MET A 210 -3.94 22.90 9.69
CA MET A 210 -3.62 23.33 11.05
C MET A 210 -2.22 23.94 11.15
N MET A 211 -1.95 24.55 12.30
CA MET A 211 -0.63 24.95 12.76
C MET A 211 -0.36 24.29 14.11
N ALA A 212 0.85 23.77 14.30
CA ALA A 212 1.30 23.16 15.55
C ALA A 212 2.80 23.45 15.79
N TYR A 213 3.39 22.82 16.80
CA TYR A 213 4.81 22.91 17.09
C TYR A 213 5.44 21.52 17.11
N MET A 214 6.73 21.43 16.81
CA MET A 214 7.55 20.23 17.02
C MET A 214 8.74 20.58 17.92
N ASN A 215 9.11 19.65 18.79
CA ASN A 215 10.45 19.55 19.36
C ASN A 215 11.24 18.50 18.57
N GLN A 216 12.51 18.28 18.92
CA GLN A 216 13.38 17.31 18.25
C GLN A 216 12.75 15.92 18.20
N GLU A 217 12.25 15.43 19.34
CA GLU A 217 11.66 14.09 19.43
C GLU A 217 10.42 13.93 18.53
N ALA A 218 9.57 14.96 18.43
CA ALA A 218 8.41 14.97 17.55
C ALA A 218 8.81 14.92 16.06
N TYR A 219 9.86 15.67 15.68
CA TYR A 219 10.39 15.68 14.32
C TYR A 219 11.00 14.32 13.96
N GLU A 220 11.83 13.76 14.83
CA GLU A 220 12.47 12.45 14.62
C GLU A 220 11.43 11.33 14.51
N LYS A 221 10.43 11.30 15.39
CA LYS A 221 9.31 10.34 15.28
C LYS A 221 8.50 10.53 14.01
N THR A 222 8.36 11.76 13.52
CA THR A 222 7.67 12.04 12.25
C THR A 222 8.46 11.46 11.08
N LEU A 223 9.79 11.62 11.06
CA LEU A 223 10.66 11.03 10.04
C LEU A 223 10.68 9.49 10.12
N GLU A 224 10.70 8.94 11.33
CA GLU A 224 10.71 7.49 11.58
C GLU A 224 9.39 6.83 11.18
N THR A 225 8.26 7.42 11.53
CA THR A 225 6.94 6.77 11.34
C THR A 225 6.24 7.17 10.05
N GLY A 226 6.67 8.25 9.40
CA GLY A 226 5.95 8.87 8.28
C GLY A 226 4.60 9.48 8.68
N LYS A 227 4.31 9.60 9.98
CA LYS A 227 3.08 10.18 10.53
C LYS A 227 3.39 11.44 11.33
N MET A 228 2.58 12.47 11.17
CA MET A 228 2.78 13.71 11.91
C MET A 228 2.68 13.50 13.41
N THR A 229 3.78 13.73 14.10
CA THR A 229 3.87 13.81 15.55
C THR A 229 4.14 15.26 15.93
N TYR A 230 3.32 15.81 16.81
CA TYR A 230 3.45 17.19 17.28
C TYR A 230 3.89 17.24 18.74
N TYR A 231 4.39 18.39 19.16
CA TYR A 231 4.62 18.70 20.56
C TYR A 231 3.54 19.64 21.10
N SER A 232 2.78 19.17 22.08
CA SER A 232 1.76 19.98 22.75
C SER A 232 2.43 20.85 23.82
N ARG A 233 2.60 22.14 23.54
CA ARG A 233 3.19 23.10 24.49
C ARG A 233 2.41 23.23 25.80
N SER A 234 1.09 23.06 25.77
CA SER A 234 0.25 23.15 26.98
C SER A 234 0.25 21.88 27.82
N ARG A 235 0.45 20.71 27.20
CA ARG A 235 0.47 19.41 27.89
C ARG A 235 1.89 18.88 28.12
N ASN A 236 2.90 19.57 27.56
CA ASN A 236 4.31 19.21 27.62
C ASN A 236 4.57 17.76 27.18
N THR A 237 3.88 17.31 26.12
CA THR A 237 3.88 15.91 25.67
C THR A 237 3.79 15.80 24.15
N LEU A 238 4.21 14.66 23.62
CA LEU A 238 4.06 14.31 22.21
C LEU A 238 2.60 13.96 21.89
N TRP A 239 2.20 14.26 20.66
CA TRP A 239 0.88 13.97 20.16
C TRP A 239 0.97 13.40 18.73
N LEU A 240 0.76 12.09 18.60
CA LEU A 240 0.59 11.46 17.30
C LEU A 240 -0.79 11.82 16.75
N LYS A 241 -0.82 12.60 15.67
CA LYS A 241 -2.09 13.03 15.09
C LYS A 241 -2.81 11.84 14.49
N GLY A 242 -4.04 11.63 14.95
CA GLY A 242 -4.90 10.53 14.49
C GLY A 242 -5.09 9.42 15.51
N GLU A 243 -4.26 9.36 16.55
CA GLU A 243 -4.28 8.27 17.55
C GLU A 243 -5.66 8.05 18.19
N THR A 244 -6.38 9.12 18.54
CA THR A 244 -7.74 9.02 19.08
C THR A 244 -8.82 8.92 18.00
N SER A 245 -8.61 9.55 16.84
CA SER A 245 -9.66 9.72 15.82
C SER A 245 -9.61 8.70 14.68
N GLY A 246 -8.55 7.90 14.56
CA GLY A 246 -8.24 7.09 13.38
C GLY A 246 -7.76 7.90 12.16
N HIS A 247 -8.04 9.20 12.10
CA HIS A 247 -7.58 10.10 11.02
C HIS A 247 -6.13 10.57 11.22
N PHE A 248 -5.18 9.71 10.84
CA PHE A 248 -3.76 10.03 10.79
C PHE A 248 -3.44 11.05 9.69
N GLN A 249 -2.38 11.83 9.91
CA GLN A 249 -1.80 12.71 8.90
C GLN A 249 -0.49 12.11 8.45
N TYR A 250 -0.46 11.62 7.21
CA TYR A 250 0.71 10.95 6.66
C TYR A 250 1.56 11.95 5.89
N VAL A 251 2.85 12.01 6.19
CA VAL A 251 3.75 12.98 5.60
C VAL A 251 3.97 12.67 4.12
N LYS A 252 3.83 13.69 3.27
CA LYS A 252 4.17 13.64 1.84
C LYS A 252 5.42 14.43 1.53
N GLU A 253 5.57 15.58 2.18
CA GLU A 253 6.71 16.47 1.98
C GLU A 253 6.92 17.30 3.25
N LEU A 254 8.18 17.43 3.67
CA LEU A 254 8.59 18.39 4.69
C LEU A 254 9.54 19.37 4.02
N THR A 255 9.17 20.65 4.09
CA THR A 255 10.02 21.77 3.65
C THR A 255 10.14 22.78 4.77
N ALA A 256 11.08 23.71 4.64
CA ALA A 256 11.27 24.82 5.56
C ALA A 256 11.19 26.13 4.78
N ASP A 257 10.83 27.20 5.47
CA ASP A 257 10.94 28.54 4.90
C ASP A 257 12.40 29.00 4.78
N CYS A 258 12.60 30.17 4.17
CA CYS A 258 13.92 30.62 3.74
C CYS A 258 14.91 30.86 4.89
N ASP A 259 14.43 31.16 6.08
CA ASP A 259 15.25 31.40 7.27
C ASP A 259 15.20 30.25 8.28
N MET A 260 14.56 29.13 7.92
CA MET A 260 14.57 27.86 8.62
C MET A 260 13.89 27.91 10.00
N ASP A 261 12.97 28.84 10.21
CA ASP A 261 12.27 28.99 11.48
C ASP A 261 10.88 28.35 11.49
N THR A 262 10.37 27.94 10.31
CA THR A 262 9.05 27.31 10.17
C THR A 262 9.07 26.14 9.20
N ILE A 263 8.47 25.02 9.59
CA ILE A 263 8.29 23.85 8.73
C ILE A 263 6.95 23.95 8.01
N LEU A 264 6.93 23.64 6.71
CA LEU A 264 5.71 23.32 5.97
C LEU A 264 5.64 21.81 5.75
N ALA A 265 4.63 21.19 6.34
CA ALA A 265 4.30 19.79 6.16
C ALA A 265 3.11 19.62 5.21
N LYS A 266 3.32 18.95 4.07
CA LYS A 266 2.22 18.49 3.22
C LYS A 266 1.84 17.08 3.65
N VAL A 267 0.56 16.86 3.91
CA VAL A 267 0.04 15.60 4.46
C VAL A 267 -1.17 15.10 3.69
N ALA A 268 -1.33 13.78 3.67
CA ALA A 268 -2.54 13.06 3.26
C ALA A 268 -3.41 12.73 4.47
#